data_AF-A0A6L2P9T9-F1
#
_entry.id   AF-A0A6L2P9T9-F1
#
_cell.length_a   1.000
_cell.length_b   1.000
_cell.length_c   1.000
_cell.angle_alpha   90.00
_cell.angle_beta   90.00
_cell.angle_gamma   90.00
#
_symmetry.space_group_name_H-M   'P 1'
#
loop_
_entity.id
_entity.type
_entity.pdbx_description
1 polymer ?
#
loop_
_entity_poly.entity_id
_entity_poly.type
_entity_poly.pdbx_seq_one_letter_code
_entity_poly.pdbx_strand_id
1 'polypeptide(L)'
;EELVEEVTKKVRDEAVPVTFDRHVYFLNFSQFDRQSPTYINLVRHPIDKAASRFYYRLITPNPHNPDLESAPTLKPQKSGTGSFDQCVQSGDPQCTYMTGQKYDLTIPYFCGQEEWCMTLNDQRSLTRAKANVERYFPVVGILEELNATLALLEDRLPYFFRGLQKIYFQDLMGTVARVSEIT
;
A
#
# COMPACT_ATOMS: atom_id res chain seq x y z
N GLU A 1 20.06 -0.79 -2.75
CA GLU A 1 20.59 -1.14 -4.08
C GLU A 1 20.18 -2.55 -4.50
N GLU A 2 20.20 -3.54 -3.60
CA GLU A 2 19.79 -4.93 -3.89
C GLU A 2 18.46 -5.08 -4.64
N LEU A 3 17.39 -4.44 -4.16
CA LEU A 3 16.08 -4.48 -4.84
C LEU A 3 16.14 -3.92 -6.28
N VAL A 4 16.95 -2.88 -6.52
CA VAL A 4 17.09 -2.27 -7.85
C VAL A 4 17.72 -3.27 -8.80
N GLU A 5 18.76 -3.97 -8.35
CA GLU A 5 19.43 -5.00 -9.13
C GLU A 5 18.53 -6.21 -9.36
N GLU A 6 17.78 -6.66 -8.34
CA GLU A 6 16.83 -7.78 -8.47
C GLU A 6 15.75 -7.47 -9.52
N VAL A 7 15.09 -6.31 -9.41
CA VAL A 7 14.05 -5.89 -10.35
C VAL A 7 14.63 -5.71 -11.75
N THR A 8 15.79 -5.04 -11.89
CA THR A 8 16.44 -4.82 -13.18
C THR A 8 16.80 -6.14 -13.86
N LYS A 9 17.38 -7.08 -13.11
CA LYS A 9 17.72 -8.42 -13.59
C LYS A 9 16.47 -9.16 -14.06
N LYS A 10 15.42 -9.19 -13.23
CA LYS A 10 14.18 -9.90 -13.56
C LYS A 10 13.49 -9.32 -14.80
N VAL A 11 13.44 -8.00 -14.94
CA VAL A 11 12.90 -7.34 -16.14
C VAL A 11 13.70 -7.69 -17.39
N ARG A 12 15.03 -7.76 -17.30
CA ARG A 12 15.90 -8.10 -18.44
C ARG A 12 15.79 -9.57 -18.85
N ASP A 13 15.70 -10.46 -17.86
CA ASP A 13 15.76 -11.90 -18.09
C ASP A 13 14.40 -12.46 -18.60
N GLU A 14 13.30 -11.72 -18.44
CA GLU A 14 11.96 -12.11 -18.86
C GLU A 14 11.61 -11.56 -20.25
N ALA A 15 11.10 -12.44 -21.12
CA ALA A 15 10.71 -12.06 -22.49
C ALA A 15 9.35 -11.33 -22.57
N VAL A 16 8.61 -11.28 -21.45
CA VAL A 16 7.29 -10.65 -21.34
C VAL A 16 7.32 -9.59 -20.24
N PRO A 17 6.48 -8.55 -20.32
CA PRO A 17 6.38 -7.57 -19.26
C PRO A 17 5.93 -8.22 -17.94
N VAL A 18 6.64 -7.89 -16.87
CA VAL A 18 6.40 -8.43 -15.52
C VAL A 18 5.89 -7.36 -14.57
N THR A 19 5.09 -7.80 -13.60
CA THR A 19 4.59 -6.96 -12.51
C THR A 19 5.20 -7.43 -11.20
N PHE A 20 5.45 -6.49 -10.29
CA PHE A 20 5.94 -6.76 -8.94
C PHE A 20 4.97 -6.15 -7.94
N ASP A 21 4.61 -6.92 -6.91
CA ASP A 21 3.85 -6.44 -5.76
C ASP A 21 4.63 -6.69 -4.46
N ARG A 22 4.95 -5.62 -3.74
CA ARG A 22 5.70 -5.68 -2.48
C ARG A 22 5.34 -4.47 -1.61
N HIS A 23 5.56 -4.60 -0.30
CA HIS A 23 5.40 -3.49 0.63
C HIS A 23 6.71 -2.72 0.77
N VAL A 24 7.06 -1.97 -0.28
CA VAL A 24 8.32 -1.22 -0.36
C VAL A 24 8.05 0.28 -0.52
N TYR A 25 8.82 1.10 0.20
CA TYR A 25 8.76 2.56 0.03
C TYR A 25 9.34 2.99 -1.31
N PHE A 26 8.79 4.07 -1.89
CA PHE A 26 9.24 4.61 -3.18
C PHE A 26 10.77 4.70 -3.28
N LEU A 27 11.30 4.21 -4.39
CA LEU A 27 12.72 4.21 -4.69
C LEU A 27 12.93 4.79 -6.09
N ASN A 28 13.80 5.78 -6.20
CA ASN A 28 14.09 6.36 -7.51
C ASN A 28 15.22 5.57 -8.19
N PHE A 29 14.87 4.67 -9.10
CA PHE A 29 15.82 3.83 -9.84
C PHE A 29 16.81 4.65 -10.67
N SER A 30 16.41 5.86 -11.11
CA SER A 30 17.32 6.74 -11.84
C SER A 30 18.48 7.26 -11.01
N GLN A 31 18.41 7.20 -9.67
CA GLN A 31 19.57 7.47 -8.81
C GLN A 31 20.66 6.38 -8.88
N PHE A 32 20.33 5.22 -9.45
CA PHE A 32 21.21 4.07 -9.63
C PHE A 32 21.53 3.81 -11.11
N ASP A 33 21.32 4.80 -11.97
CA ASP A 33 21.49 4.66 -13.43
C ASP A 33 20.71 3.46 -14.01
N ARG A 34 19.50 3.23 -13.49
CA ARG A 34 18.56 2.23 -14.00
C ARG A 34 17.29 2.87 -14.52
N GLN A 35 16.66 2.19 -15.47
CA GLN A 35 15.33 2.56 -15.93
C GLN A 35 14.32 2.34 -14.79
N SER A 36 13.53 3.36 -14.48
CA SER A 36 12.51 3.25 -13.45
C SER A 36 11.36 2.35 -13.94
N PRO A 37 10.86 1.44 -13.08
CA PRO A 37 9.63 0.73 -13.37
C PRO A 37 8.44 1.70 -13.37
N THR A 38 7.32 1.26 -13.94
CA THR A 38 6.07 2.02 -13.84
C THR A 38 5.46 1.79 -12.46
N TYR A 39 5.41 2.85 -11.64
CA TYR A 39 4.81 2.77 -10.32
C TYR A 39 3.29 2.97 -10.38
N ILE A 40 2.55 2.08 -9.71
CA ILE A 40 1.13 2.28 -9.40
C ILE A 40 0.91 2.00 -7.93
N ASN A 41 -0.14 2.58 -7.35
CA ASN A 41 -0.52 2.27 -5.99
C ASN A 41 -2.02 2.49 -5.77
N LEU A 42 -2.56 1.95 -4.69
CA LEU A 42 -3.90 2.26 -4.20
C LEU A 42 -3.80 2.83 -2.78
N VAL A 43 -4.52 3.93 -2.55
CA VAL A 43 -4.68 4.52 -1.24
C VAL A 43 -6.09 4.27 -0.71
N ARG A 44 -6.21 4.36 0.61
CA ARG A 44 -7.46 4.22 1.35
C ARG A 44 -7.52 5.40 2.32
N HIS A 45 -8.73 5.81 2.69
CA HIS A 45 -8.93 6.80 3.73
C HIS A 45 -8.12 6.43 5.01
N PRO A 46 -7.34 7.36 5.61
CA PRO A 46 -6.36 7.02 6.64
C PRO A 46 -6.96 6.34 7.88
N ILE A 47 -8.16 6.75 8.30
CA ILE A 47 -8.83 6.19 9.48
C ILE A 47 -9.30 4.76 9.20
N ASP A 48 -9.91 4.51 8.04
CA ASP A 48 -10.36 3.18 7.65
C ASP A 48 -9.20 2.21 7.45
N LYS A 49 -8.06 2.71 6.95
CA LYS A 49 -6.81 1.93 6.90
C LYS A 49 -6.30 1.61 8.31
N ALA A 50 -6.36 2.55 9.25
CA ALA A 50 -5.96 2.31 10.63
C ALA A 50 -6.85 1.26 11.30
N ALA A 51 -8.18 1.39 11.16
CA ALA A 51 -9.15 0.42 11.66
C ALA A 51 -8.93 -0.98 11.05
N SER A 52 -8.75 -1.05 9.72
CA SER A 52 -8.47 -2.31 9.03
C SER A 52 -7.20 -2.99 9.54
N ARG A 53 -6.12 -2.22 9.79
CA ARG A 53 -4.87 -2.75 10.35
C ARG A 53 -5.03 -3.19 11.80
N PHE A 54 -5.82 -2.48 12.59
CA PHE A 54 -6.16 -2.88 13.96
C PHE A 54 -6.82 -4.26 13.98
N TYR A 55 -7.91 -4.45 13.23
CA TYR A 55 -8.60 -5.75 13.19
C TYR A 55 -7.74 -6.86 12.58
N TYR A 56 -6.96 -6.57 11.54
CA TYR A 56 -6.03 -7.53 10.95
C TYR A 56 -5.02 -8.07 11.97
N ARG A 57 -4.46 -7.19 12.81
CA ARG A 57 -3.52 -7.59 13.88
C ARG A 57 -4.13 -8.48 14.95
N LEU A 58 -5.43 -8.38 15.20
CA LEU A 58 -6.11 -9.22 16.19
C LEU A 58 -6.27 -10.67 15.71
N ILE A 59 -6.47 -10.88 14.41
CA ILE A 59 -6.78 -12.19 13.83
C ILE A 59 -5.57 -12.86 13.17
N THR A 60 -4.52 -12.10 12.86
CA THR A 60 -3.30 -12.63 12.24
C THR A 60 -2.17 -12.68 13.27
N PRO A 61 -1.70 -13.88 13.65
CA PRO A 61 -0.55 -14.01 14.54
C PRO A 61 0.71 -13.44 13.87
N ASN A 62 1.29 -12.40 14.48
CA ASN A 62 2.54 -11.76 14.04
C ASN A 62 2.52 -11.29 12.56
N PRO A 63 1.69 -10.30 12.20
CA PRO A 63 1.62 -9.79 10.83
C PRO A 63 2.89 -9.00 10.52
N HIS A 64 3.92 -9.68 10.02
CA HIS A 64 5.19 -9.07 9.65
C HIS A 64 5.20 -8.70 8.17
N ASN A 65 5.76 -7.53 7.83
CA ASN A 65 6.12 -7.22 6.45
C ASN A 65 7.53 -7.80 6.18
N PRO A 66 7.67 -8.88 5.40
CA PRO A 66 8.98 -9.51 5.18
C PRO A 66 10.02 -8.54 4.60
N ASP A 67 9.60 -7.50 3.89
CA ASP A 67 10.47 -6.50 3.28
C ASP A 67 10.94 -5.40 4.27
N LEU A 68 10.50 -5.47 5.54
CA LEU A 68 10.75 -4.51 6.61
C LEU A 68 11.22 -5.25 7.88
N GLU A 69 12.30 -6.03 7.76
CA GLU A 69 12.87 -6.88 8.83
C GLU A 69 13.22 -6.13 10.13
N SER A 70 13.44 -4.82 10.05
CA SER A 70 13.73 -3.94 11.20
C SER A 70 12.48 -3.39 11.90
N ALA A 71 11.28 -3.70 11.40
CA ALA A 71 10.05 -3.29 12.03
C ALA A 71 9.89 -4.03 13.37
N PRO A 72 9.68 -3.32 14.50
CA PRO A 72 9.57 -3.97 15.80
C PRO A 72 8.42 -4.98 15.78
N THR A 73 8.73 -6.22 16.17
CA THR A 73 7.72 -7.26 16.41
C THR A 73 6.83 -6.81 17.55
N LEU A 74 5.62 -6.35 17.21
CA LEU A 74 4.60 -6.10 18.21
C LEU A 74 4.18 -7.46 18.74
N LYS A 75 4.65 -7.80 19.95
CA LYS A 75 4.10 -8.95 20.68
C LYS A 75 2.58 -8.78 20.65
N PRO A 76 1.82 -9.83 20.29
CA PRO A 76 0.36 -9.76 20.40
C PRO A 76 0.06 -9.42 21.85
N GLN A 77 -0.25 -8.15 22.11
CA GLN A 77 -0.74 -7.78 23.41
C GLN A 77 -2.06 -8.52 23.53
N LYS A 78 -2.26 -9.19 24.67
CA LYS A 78 -3.60 -9.57 25.12
C LYS A 78 -4.36 -8.26 25.41
N SER A 79 -4.70 -7.51 24.37
CA SER A 79 -5.57 -6.36 24.49
C SER A 79 -6.95 -6.93 24.78
N GLY A 80 -7.54 -6.49 25.89
CA GLY A 80 -8.90 -6.85 26.26
C GLY A 80 -9.84 -6.43 25.15
N THR A 81 -10.19 -7.38 24.29
CA THR A 81 -11.38 -7.48 23.44
C THR A 81 -12.22 -6.20 23.37
N GLY A 82 -11.96 -5.36 22.37
CA GLY A 82 -12.74 -4.14 22.12
C GLY A 82 -12.68 -3.71 20.65
N SER A 83 -13.64 -2.88 20.24
CA SER A 83 -13.66 -2.28 18.90
C SER A 83 -12.51 -1.27 18.70
N PHE A 84 -12.22 -0.92 17.45
CA PHE A 84 -11.25 0.14 17.14
C PHE A 84 -11.57 1.45 17.87
N ASP A 85 -12.85 1.83 17.97
CA ASP A 85 -13.30 3.04 18.68
C ASP A 85 -12.94 3.01 20.17
N GLN A 86 -13.16 1.87 20.84
CA GLN A 86 -12.81 1.69 22.25
C GLN A 86 -11.29 1.76 22.46
N CYS A 87 -10.52 1.24 21.51
CA CYS A 87 -9.07 1.38 21.52
C CYS A 87 -8.68 2.86 21.50
N VAL A 88 -9.20 3.63 20.53
CA VAL A 88 -8.88 5.06 20.38
C VAL A 88 -9.32 5.85 21.61
N GLN A 89 -10.51 5.59 22.14
CA GLN A 89 -11.05 6.27 23.32
C GLN A 89 -10.26 5.98 24.60
N SER A 90 -9.72 4.77 24.74
CA SER A 90 -8.89 4.40 25.90
C SER A 90 -7.47 4.96 25.83
N GLY A 91 -7.06 5.51 24.68
CA GLY A 91 -5.70 6.02 24.46
C GLY A 91 -4.66 4.89 24.39
N ASP A 92 -5.07 3.68 23.98
CA ASP A 92 -4.16 2.55 23.86
C ASP A 92 -3.05 2.88 22.84
N PRO A 93 -1.77 2.65 23.17
CA PRO A 93 -0.65 2.90 22.28
C PRO A 93 -0.77 2.24 20.89
N GLN A 94 -1.50 1.13 20.75
CA GLN A 94 -1.63 0.42 19.47
C GLN A 94 -2.43 1.19 18.41
N CYS A 95 -3.32 2.10 18.83
CA CYS A 95 -4.21 2.91 18.00
C CYS A 95 -4.03 4.42 18.23
N THR A 96 -2.97 4.80 18.96
CA THR A 96 -2.61 6.19 19.23
C THR A 96 -1.43 6.62 18.38
N TYR A 97 -1.56 7.77 17.70
CA TYR A 97 -0.56 8.33 16.80
C TYR A 97 0.01 9.64 17.35
N MET A 98 1.32 9.69 17.60
CA MET A 98 2.01 10.83 18.20
C MET A 98 2.89 11.54 17.17
N THR A 99 2.74 12.85 17.05
CA THR A 99 3.59 13.69 16.19
C THR A 99 5.07 13.47 16.50
N GLY A 100 5.90 13.39 15.45
CA GLY A 100 7.34 13.19 15.60
C GLY A 100 7.78 11.74 15.79
N GLN A 101 6.85 10.82 16.06
CA GLN A 101 7.15 9.38 16.11
C GLN A 101 7.12 8.77 14.70
N LYS A 102 7.80 7.64 14.54
CA LYS A 102 7.87 6.92 13.27
C LYS A 102 6.71 5.95 13.11
N TYR A 103 6.05 5.99 11.95
CA TYR A 103 5.01 5.02 11.61
C TYR A 103 5.10 4.61 10.14
N ASP A 104 4.87 3.32 9.89
CA ASP A 104 4.69 2.75 8.55
C ASP A 104 3.26 3.05 8.05
N LEU A 105 2.96 4.31 7.74
CA LEU A 105 1.67 4.76 7.19
C LEU A 105 1.75 4.98 5.66
N THR A 106 0.72 5.56 5.05
CA THR A 106 0.64 5.76 3.60
C THR A 106 1.71 6.72 3.06
N ILE A 107 2.00 7.83 3.74
CA ILE A 107 2.95 8.87 3.27
C ILE A 107 4.35 8.30 2.96
N PRO A 108 4.97 7.50 3.85
CA PRO A 108 6.27 6.86 3.58
C PRO A 108 6.37 6.14 2.24
N TYR A 109 5.32 5.41 1.82
CA TYR A 109 5.32 4.66 0.56
C TYR A 109 5.49 5.54 -0.67
N PHE A 110 5.07 6.80 -0.61
CA PHE A 110 5.26 7.77 -1.69
C PHE A 110 6.46 8.69 -1.44
N CYS A 111 6.75 9.01 -0.18
CA CYS A 111 7.88 9.86 0.19
C CYS A 111 9.22 9.18 -0.14
N GLY A 112 9.37 7.89 0.17
CA GLY A 112 10.53 7.08 -0.16
C GLY A 112 11.36 6.64 1.05
N GLN A 113 12.59 6.21 0.80
CA GLN A 113 13.43 5.47 1.75
C GLN A 113 14.10 6.28 2.88
N GLU A 114 13.88 7.59 2.94
CA GLU A 114 14.54 8.41 3.96
C GLU A 114 13.90 8.21 5.34
N GLU A 115 14.71 8.26 6.39
CA GLU A 115 14.25 8.04 7.76
C GLU A 115 13.12 9.00 8.18
N TRP A 116 13.22 10.28 7.77
CA TRP A 116 12.23 11.31 8.07
C TRP A 116 10.90 11.10 7.34
N CYS A 117 10.87 10.30 6.26
CA CYS A 117 9.61 9.95 5.58
C CYS A 117 8.62 9.23 6.51
N MET A 118 9.15 8.49 7.50
CA MET A 118 8.35 7.77 8.50
C MET A 118 7.88 8.65 9.66
N THR A 119 8.44 9.85 9.82
CA THR A 119 8.06 10.77 10.91
C THR A 119 6.67 11.35 10.69
N LEU A 120 5.76 11.11 11.63
CA LEU A 120 4.40 11.63 11.58
C LEU A 120 4.40 13.15 11.68
N ASN A 121 3.58 13.79 10.84
CA ASN A 121 3.43 15.25 10.72
C ASN A 121 4.72 15.99 10.32
N ASP A 122 5.66 15.32 9.63
CA ASP A 122 6.77 16.01 8.96
C ASP A 122 6.30 16.59 7.61
N GLN A 123 6.39 17.92 7.48
CA GLN A 123 5.93 18.64 6.30
C GLN A 123 6.76 18.32 5.04
N ARG A 124 8.04 17.99 5.20
CA ARG A 124 8.91 17.59 4.09
C ARG A 124 8.44 16.24 3.55
N SER A 125 8.02 15.31 4.43
CA SER A 125 7.47 14.00 4.06
C SER A 125 6.25 14.12 3.18
N LEU A 126 5.29 14.95 3.61
CA LEU A 126 4.09 15.21 2.83
C LEU A 126 4.40 15.87 1.48
N THR A 127 5.29 16.87 1.49
CA THR A 127 5.65 17.61 0.28
C THR A 127 6.34 16.72 -0.74
N ARG A 128 7.31 15.90 -0.30
CA ARG A 128 8.00 14.96 -1.19
C ARG A 128 7.08 13.84 -1.68
N ALA A 129 6.21 13.31 -0.83
CA ALA A 129 5.22 12.31 -1.22
C ALA A 129 4.31 12.81 -2.35
N LYS A 130 3.76 14.03 -2.22
CA LYS A 130 2.93 14.65 -3.27
C LYS A 130 3.70 14.83 -4.58
N ALA A 131 4.91 15.40 -4.52
CA ALA A 131 5.74 15.60 -5.70
C ALA A 131 6.10 14.27 -6.38
N ASN A 132 6.35 13.21 -5.61
CA ASN A 132 6.63 11.90 -6.17
C ASN A 132 5.40 11.26 -6.81
N VAL A 133 4.21 11.40 -6.20
CA VAL A 133 2.94 10.95 -6.80
C VAL A 133 2.75 11.59 -8.17
N GLU A 134 2.86 12.92 -8.25
CA GLU A 134 2.67 13.66 -9.51
C GLU A 134 3.70 13.28 -10.58
N ARG A 135 4.94 12.98 -10.18
CA ARG A 135 6.05 12.75 -11.10
C ARG A 135 6.21 11.30 -11.56
N TYR A 136 6.00 10.33 -10.67
CA TYR A 136 6.41 8.95 -10.90
C TYR A 136 5.25 7.95 -10.96
N PHE A 137 4.06 8.33 -10.47
CA PHE A 137 2.91 7.43 -10.41
C PHE A 137 1.88 7.84 -11.46
N PRO A 138 1.84 7.22 -12.66
CA PRO A 138 0.78 7.46 -13.64
C PRO A 138 -0.62 7.22 -13.06
N VAL A 139 -0.75 6.32 -12.09
CA VAL A 139 -2.02 6.01 -11.41
C VAL A 139 -1.79 5.83 -9.91
N VAL A 140 -2.51 6.61 -9.11
CA VAL A 140 -2.75 6.32 -7.69
C VAL A 140 -4.26 6.21 -7.49
N GLY A 141 -4.74 4.98 -7.32
CA GLY A 141 -6.16 4.68 -7.12
C GLY A 141 -6.64 4.99 -5.71
N ILE A 142 -7.94 5.16 -5.54
CA ILE A 142 -8.60 5.29 -4.24
C ILE A 142 -9.50 4.08 -4.05
N LEU A 143 -9.33 3.35 -2.97
CA LEU A 143 -10.03 2.09 -2.72
C LEU A 143 -11.55 2.29 -2.60
N GLU A 144 -11.97 3.39 -1.99
CA GLU A 144 -13.37 3.79 -1.86
C GLU A 144 -14.01 4.19 -3.21
N GLU A 145 -13.20 4.55 -4.20
CA GLU A 145 -13.62 4.94 -5.57
C GLU A 145 -13.12 3.90 -6.59
N LEU A 146 -13.35 2.62 -6.30
CA LEU A 146 -12.75 1.52 -7.06
C LEU A 146 -13.20 1.52 -8.52
N ASN A 147 -14.46 1.82 -8.83
CA ASN A 147 -14.96 1.86 -10.21
C ASN A 147 -14.15 2.84 -11.07
N ALA A 148 -13.91 4.05 -10.56
CA ALA A 148 -13.09 5.06 -11.24
C ALA A 148 -11.63 4.61 -11.34
N THR A 149 -11.10 4.00 -10.28
CA THR A 149 -9.73 3.45 -10.27
C THR A 149 -9.53 2.38 -11.34
N LEU A 150 -10.46 1.43 -11.47
CA LEU A 150 -10.39 0.35 -12.47
C LEU A 150 -10.44 0.91 -13.89
N ALA A 151 -11.33 1.88 -14.15
CA ALA A 151 -11.42 2.54 -15.45
C ALA A 151 -10.11 3.28 -15.80
N LEU A 152 -9.50 3.96 -14.84
CA LEU A 152 -8.27 4.70 -15.05
C LEU A 152 -7.05 3.79 -15.26
N LEU A 153 -6.99 2.65 -14.56
CA LEU A 153 -5.97 1.61 -14.79
C LEU A 153 -6.07 1.02 -16.20
N GLU A 154 -7.29 0.70 -16.64
CA GLU A 154 -7.56 0.15 -17.98
C GLU A 154 -7.20 1.14 -19.10
N ASP A 155 -7.49 2.43 -18.91
CA ASP A 155 -7.16 3.51 -19.86
C ASP A 155 -5.66 3.83 -19.91
N ARG A 156 -5.01 4.01 -18.74
CA ARG A 156 -3.61 4.47 -18.66
C ARG A 156 -2.59 3.38 -18.84
N LEU A 157 -2.91 2.14 -18.49
CA LEU A 157 -2.01 1.00 -18.53
C LEU A 157 -2.66 -0.21 -19.23
N PRO A 158 -3.16 -0.04 -20.47
CA PRO A 158 -3.97 -1.05 -21.14
C PRO A 158 -3.21 -2.33 -21.47
N TYR A 159 -1.87 -2.30 -21.51
CA TYR A 159 -1.08 -3.51 -21.74
C TYR A 159 -1.33 -4.55 -20.63
N PHE A 160 -1.45 -4.11 -19.38
CA PHE A 160 -1.70 -4.97 -18.23
C PHE A 160 -3.19 -5.05 -17.85
N PHE A 161 -3.96 -3.97 -18.06
CA PHE A 161 -5.30 -3.84 -17.49
C PHE A 161 -6.44 -3.80 -18.52
N ARG A 162 -6.18 -4.13 -19.79
CA ARG A 162 -7.27 -4.24 -20.78
C ARG A 162 -8.29 -5.30 -20.35
N GLY A 163 -9.56 -4.92 -20.34
CA GLY A 163 -10.69 -5.75 -19.91
C GLY A 163 -10.88 -5.82 -18.39
N LEU A 164 -10.13 -5.04 -17.61
CA LEU A 164 -10.15 -5.10 -16.14
C LEU A 164 -11.55 -4.87 -15.57
N GLN A 165 -12.28 -3.86 -16.04
CA GLN A 165 -13.63 -3.58 -15.55
C GLN A 165 -14.58 -4.75 -15.81
N LYS A 166 -14.48 -5.36 -16.99
CA LYS A 166 -15.29 -6.53 -17.34
C LYS A 166 -15.05 -7.68 -16.37
N ILE A 167 -13.78 -8.04 -16.17
CA ILE A 167 -13.37 -9.12 -15.27
C ILE A 167 -13.87 -8.84 -13.85
N TYR A 168 -13.67 -7.62 -13.34
CA TYR A 168 -14.05 -7.29 -11.98
C TYR A 168 -15.57 -7.34 -11.75
N PHE A 169 -16.36 -6.69 -12.60
CA PHE A 169 -17.81 -6.57 -12.38
C PHE A 169 -18.60 -7.81 -12.82
N GLN A 170 -18.18 -8.48 -13.89
CA GLN A 170 -18.94 -9.62 -14.43
C GLN A 170 -18.47 -10.94 -13.83
N ASP A 171 -17.16 -11.15 -13.74
CA ASP A 171 -16.61 -12.46 -13.41
C ASP A 171 -16.35 -12.61 -11.90
N LEU A 172 -15.85 -11.57 -11.22
CA LEU A 172 -15.65 -11.61 -9.76
C LEU A 172 -16.90 -11.22 -8.98
N MET A 173 -17.40 -9.99 -9.16
CA MET A 173 -18.55 -9.49 -8.40
C MET A 173 -19.84 -10.23 -8.76
N GLY A 174 -20.02 -10.57 -10.04
CA GLY A 174 -21.16 -11.39 -10.49
C GLY A 174 -21.14 -12.82 -9.93
N THR A 175 -19.97 -13.38 -9.59
CA THR A 175 -19.87 -14.68 -8.93
C THR A 175 -20.15 -14.57 -7.43
N VAL A 176 -19.65 -13.53 -6.75
CA VAL A 176 -19.96 -13.27 -5.34
C VAL A 176 -21.47 -13.08 -5.13
N ALA A 177 -22.12 -12.30 -5.99
CA ALA A 177 -23.57 -12.09 -5.95
C ALA A 177 -24.36 -13.42 -6.08
N ARG A 178 -23.95 -14.29 -7.01
CA ARG A 178 -24.57 -15.61 -7.18
C ARG A 178 -24.34 -16.55 -6.00
N VAL A 179 -23.18 -16.47 -5.35
CA VAL A 179 -22.91 -17.29 -4.15
C VAL A 179 -23.75 -16.81 -2.96
N SER A 180 -23.95 -15.50 -2.80
CA SER A 180 -24.81 -14.93 -1.75
C SER A 180 -26.32 -15.15 -1.96
N GLU A 181 -26.75 -15.45 -3.18
CA GLU A 181 -28.15 -15.80 -3.48
C GLU A 181 -28.46 -17.29 -3.24
N ILE A 182 -27.44 -18.13 -3.02
CA ILE A 182 -27.56 -19.58 -2.83
C ILE A 182 -27.44 -19.98 -1.33
N THR A 183 -27.01 -19.06 -0.47
CA THR A 183 -26.98 -19.21 1.01
C THR A 183 -28.13 -18.48 1.67
#